data_AF-A0A2U1AXT7-F1
#
_entry.id   AF-A0A2U1AXT7-F1
#
_cell.length_a   1.000
_cell.length_b   1.000
_cell.length_c   1.000
_cell.angle_alpha   90.00
_cell.angle_beta   90.00
_cell.angle_gamma   90.00
#
_symmetry.space_group_name_H-M   'P 1'
#
loop_
_entity.id
_entity.type
_entity.pdbx_description
1 polymer ?
#
loop_
_entity_poly.entity_id
_entity_poly.type
_entity_poly.pdbx_seq_one_letter_code
_entity_poly.pdbx_strand_id
1 'polypeptide(L)'
;MRSKISTNQVDEYIDKLTPEKQLLAQAVRQIINQTAAHLEECVRWENPCYFFYGPVCYFASSRSGLHFGFFRGKELSDTHRRLVSRNGQLPHIKLRTLEDIDEEYFSDLVRQAVQLNQN
;
A
#
# COMPACT_ATOMS: atom_id res chain seq x y z
N MET A 1 -4.05 -31.48 -4.84
CA MET A 1 -5.25 -30.66 -4.57
C MET A 1 -4.79 -29.24 -4.35
N ARG A 2 -5.12 -28.29 -5.24
CA ARG A 2 -4.89 -26.86 -4.97
C ARG A 2 -6.05 -26.40 -4.10
N SER A 3 -5.78 -26.09 -2.83
CA SER A 3 -6.74 -25.43 -1.97
C SER A 3 -7.20 -24.16 -2.68
N LYS A 4 -8.51 -24.05 -2.89
CA LYS A 4 -9.14 -22.86 -3.45
C LYS A 4 -8.94 -21.77 -2.41
N ILE A 5 -7.92 -20.94 -2.58
CA ILE A 5 -7.71 -19.73 -1.78
C ILE A 5 -9.01 -18.94 -1.94
N SER A 6 -9.70 -18.67 -0.84
CA SER A 6 -10.84 -17.76 -0.85
C SER A 6 -10.32 -16.41 -1.35
N THR A 7 -10.66 -16.05 -2.58
CA THR A 7 -10.29 -14.77 -3.19
C THR A 7 -10.85 -13.67 -2.31
N ASN A 8 -9.98 -12.93 -1.62
CA ASN A 8 -10.43 -11.79 -0.84
C ASN A 8 -10.63 -10.58 -1.78
N GLN A 9 -11.32 -9.53 -1.32
CA GLN A 9 -11.64 -8.39 -2.19
C GLN A 9 -10.40 -7.70 -2.78
N VAL A 10 -9.24 -7.82 -2.11
CA VAL A 10 -7.97 -7.30 -2.61
C VAL A 10 -7.40 -8.18 -3.72
N ASP A 11 -7.53 -9.50 -3.63
CA ASP A 11 -7.22 -10.41 -4.74
C ASP A 11 -8.05 -10.04 -5.98
N GLU A 12 -9.37 -9.85 -5.82
CA GLU A 12 -10.25 -9.45 -6.94
C GLU A 12 -9.88 -8.08 -7.53
N TYR A 13 -9.37 -7.15 -6.71
CA TYR A 13 -8.88 -5.87 -7.17
C TYR A 13 -7.61 -6.05 -8.02
N ILE A 14 -6.65 -6.82 -7.51
CA ILE A 14 -5.37 -7.07 -8.19
C ILE A 14 -5.61 -7.77 -9.53
N ASP A 15 -6.49 -8.79 -9.56
CA ASP A 15 -6.79 -9.55 -10.78
C ASP A 15 -7.34 -8.69 -11.94
N LYS A 16 -7.94 -7.52 -11.64
CA LYS A 16 -8.45 -6.58 -12.63
C LYS A 16 -7.39 -5.61 -13.17
N LEU A 17 -6.19 -5.58 -12.59
CA LEU A 17 -5.11 -4.71 -13.02
C LEU A 17 -4.40 -5.25 -14.28
N THR A 18 -3.65 -4.38 -14.96
CA THR A 18 -2.73 -4.83 -16.02
C THR A 18 -1.61 -5.69 -15.41
N PRO A 19 -0.99 -6.61 -16.18
CA PRO A 19 0.04 -7.50 -15.65
C PRO A 19 1.18 -6.77 -14.92
N GLU A 20 1.65 -5.65 -15.48
CA GLU A 20 2.68 -4.81 -14.86
C GLU A 20 2.26 -4.27 -13.48
N LYS A 21 1.01 -3.82 -13.35
CA LYS A 21 0.48 -3.29 -12.08
C LYS A 21 0.14 -4.38 -11.08
N GLN A 22 -0.21 -5.59 -11.55
CA GLN A 22 -0.36 -6.75 -10.67
C GLN A 22 0.94 -7.04 -9.93
N LEU A 23 2.07 -7.03 -10.64
CA LEU A 23 3.39 -7.23 -10.03
C LEU A 23 3.70 -6.17 -8.96
N LEU A 24 3.45 -4.89 -9.26
CA LEU A 24 3.63 -3.80 -8.29
C LEU A 24 2.72 -3.96 -7.06
N ALA A 25 1.44 -4.27 -7.27
CA ALA A 25 0.47 -4.40 -6.19
C ALA A 25 0.79 -5.60 -5.29
N GLN A 26 1.20 -6.72 -5.87
CA GLN A 26 1.63 -7.90 -5.14
C GLN A 26 2.90 -7.62 -4.33
N ALA A 27 3.89 -6.91 -4.90
CA ALA A 27 5.10 -6.53 -4.18
C ALA A 27 4.80 -5.60 -2.99
N VAL A 28 3.99 -4.56 -3.18
CA VAL A 28 3.58 -3.65 -2.10
C VAL A 28 2.81 -4.40 -1.01
N ARG A 29 1.83 -5.24 -1.38
CA ARG A 29 1.06 -6.07 -0.45
C ARG A 29 1.95 -7.02 0.35
N GLN A 30 2.94 -7.64 -0.30
CA GLN A 30 3.89 -8.52 0.37
C GLN A 30 4.69 -7.76 1.45
N ILE A 31 5.21 -6.58 1.13
CA ILE A 31 5.97 -5.73 2.07
C ILE A 31 5.10 -5.35 3.27
N ILE A 32 3.85 -4.96 3.04
CA ILE A 32 2.90 -4.62 4.12
C ILE A 32 2.68 -5.83 5.03
N ASN A 33 2.39 -7.00 4.44
CA ASN A 33 2.13 -8.22 5.21
C ASN A 33 3.37 -8.72 5.98
N GLN A 34 4.56 -8.60 5.41
CA GLN A 34 5.82 -8.94 6.09
C GLN A 34 6.15 -7.96 7.22
N THR A 35 5.80 -6.68 7.05
CA THR A 35 6.07 -5.64 8.05
C THR A 35 5.08 -5.68 9.21
N ALA A 36 3.79 -5.88 8.90
CA ALA A 36 2.70 -5.79 9.86
C ALA A 36 1.56 -6.76 9.48
N ALA A 37 1.79 -8.06 9.69
CA ALA A 37 0.81 -9.12 9.37
C ALA A 37 -0.52 -9.02 10.14
N HIS A 38 -0.61 -8.17 11.16
CA HIS A 38 -1.80 -7.95 11.98
C HIS A 38 -2.76 -6.89 11.42
N LEU A 39 -2.40 -6.19 10.33
CA LEU A 39 -3.29 -5.21 9.71
C LEU A 39 -4.50 -5.88 9.09
N GLU A 40 -5.68 -5.30 9.30
CA GLU A 40 -6.88 -5.72 8.59
C GLU A 40 -6.84 -5.19 7.16
N GLU A 41 -6.81 -6.10 6.20
CA GLU A 41 -6.85 -5.80 4.77
C GLU A 41 -8.30 -5.82 4.26
N CYS A 42 -8.74 -4.74 3.61
CA CYS A 42 -10.04 -4.68 2.95
C CYS A 42 -10.04 -3.72 1.76
N VAL A 43 -11.11 -3.74 0.95
CA VAL A 43 -11.33 -2.70 -0.05
C VAL A 43 -12.21 -1.59 0.55
N ARG A 44 -11.71 -0.35 0.50
CA ARG A 44 -12.42 0.87 0.89
C ARG A 44 -12.14 1.97 -0.12
N TRP A 45 -13.17 2.75 -0.43
CA TRP A 45 -13.08 3.80 -1.46
C TRP A 45 -12.44 3.27 -2.76
N GLU A 46 -12.89 2.08 -3.19
CA GLU A 46 -12.45 1.38 -4.40
C GLU A 46 -10.97 0.96 -4.43
N ASN A 47 -10.25 1.03 -3.30
CA ASN A 47 -8.84 0.70 -3.22
C ASN A 47 -8.54 -0.28 -2.07
N PRO A 48 -7.54 -1.18 -2.23
CA PRO A 48 -6.98 -1.93 -1.11
C PRO A 48 -6.44 -0.99 -0.03
N CYS A 49 -6.94 -1.17 1.19
CA CYS A 49 -6.59 -0.38 2.36
C CYS A 49 -6.29 -1.31 3.53
N TYR A 50 -5.37 -0.87 4.39
CA TYR A 50 -4.93 -1.59 5.58
C TYR A 50 -5.26 -0.79 6.82
N PHE A 51 -5.83 -1.45 7.83
CA PHE A 51 -6.35 -0.82 9.03
C PHE A 51 -5.73 -1.41 10.30
N PHE A 52 -5.50 -0.52 11.26
CA PHE A 52 -5.17 -0.82 12.65
C PHE A 52 -5.50 0.40 13.50
N TYR A 53 -6.51 0.29 14.37
CA TYR A 53 -7.11 1.41 15.12
C TYR A 53 -7.54 2.61 14.24
N GLY A 54 -7.70 2.40 12.93
CA GLY A 54 -7.89 3.45 11.93
C GLY A 54 -7.16 3.09 10.63
N PRO A 55 -7.32 3.89 9.55
CA PRO A 55 -6.67 3.63 8.28
C PRO A 55 -5.15 3.91 8.36
N VAL A 56 -4.33 2.99 7.87
CA VAL A 56 -2.85 3.06 7.94
C VAL A 56 -2.29 3.46 6.58
N CYS A 57 -2.42 2.57 5.60
CA CYS A 57 -1.91 2.72 4.25
C CYS A 57 -2.87 2.11 3.22
N TYR A 58 -2.61 2.40 1.95
CA TYR A 58 -3.38 1.89 0.82
C TYR A 58 -2.50 1.81 -0.42
N PHE A 59 -2.92 1.03 -1.41
CA PHE A 59 -2.39 1.19 -2.76
C PHE A 59 -3.53 1.34 -3.77
N ALA A 60 -3.25 2.09 -4.84
CA ALA A 60 -4.24 2.48 -5.83
C ALA A 60 -3.65 2.47 -7.24
N SER A 61 -4.34 1.87 -8.20
CA SER A 61 -4.03 1.97 -9.62
C SER A 61 -4.23 3.41 -10.10
N SER A 62 -3.26 3.91 -10.85
CA SER A 62 -3.29 5.23 -11.48
C SER A 62 -3.05 5.09 -12.98
N ARG A 63 -3.26 6.15 -13.77
CA ARG A 63 -2.93 6.12 -15.21
C ARG A 63 -1.44 5.86 -15.46
N SER A 64 -0.56 6.30 -14.57
CA SER A 64 0.90 6.24 -14.74
C SER A 64 1.59 5.09 -14.00
N GLY A 65 0.85 4.20 -13.34
CA GLY A 65 1.41 3.11 -12.53
C GLY A 65 0.56 2.80 -11.30
N LEU A 66 1.19 2.45 -10.19
CA LEU A 66 0.58 2.25 -8.88
C LEU A 66 0.98 3.37 -7.92
N HIS A 67 0.06 3.82 -7.08
CA HIS A 67 0.35 4.70 -5.96
C HIS A 67 0.33 3.88 -4.67
N PHE A 68 1.35 4.03 -3.82
CA PHE A 68 1.38 3.47 -2.47
C PHE A 68 1.32 4.62 -1.46
N GLY A 69 0.22 4.74 -0.72
CA GLY A 69 -0.08 5.94 0.07
C GLY A 69 -0.38 5.65 1.54
N PHE A 70 -0.32 6.73 2.33
CA PHE A 70 -0.48 6.68 3.78
C PHE A 70 -1.47 7.74 4.25
N PHE A 71 -2.42 7.35 5.10
CA PHE A 71 -3.48 8.24 5.56
C PHE A 71 -2.94 9.35 6.47
N ARG A 72 -1.94 9.01 7.29
CA ARG A 72 -1.17 9.96 8.11
C ARG A 72 0.19 10.26 7.51
N GLY A 73 0.30 10.21 6.18
CA GLY A 73 1.56 10.35 5.45
C GLY A 73 2.32 11.66 5.71
N LYS A 74 1.65 12.73 6.16
CA LYS A 74 2.29 14.02 6.48
C LYS A 74 3.09 14.00 7.79
N GLU A 75 2.86 12.99 8.62
CA GLU A 75 3.50 12.81 9.92
C GLU A 75 4.66 11.81 9.85
N LEU A 76 4.83 11.16 8.70
CA LEU A 76 5.95 10.24 8.46
C LEU A 76 7.23 11.03 8.20
N SER A 77 8.36 10.46 8.61
CA SER A 77 9.66 11.10 8.46
C SER A 77 10.12 11.26 7.01
N ASP A 78 9.64 10.41 6.09
CA ASP A 78 9.90 10.45 4.64
C ASP A 78 11.40 10.67 4.31
N THR A 79 12.27 9.87 4.93
CA THR A 79 13.74 10.06 4.87
C THR A 79 14.29 10.12 3.43
N HIS A 80 13.68 9.37 2.51
CA HIS A 80 14.06 9.33 1.09
C HIS A 80 13.32 10.41 0.26
N ARG A 81 12.45 11.22 0.86
CA ARG A 81 11.67 12.31 0.25
C ARG A 81 10.87 11.87 -0.98
N ARG A 82 10.25 10.69 -0.89
CA ARG A 82 9.51 10.06 -1.99
C ARG A 82 8.00 10.27 -1.88
N LEU A 83 7.49 10.66 -0.72
CA LEU A 83 6.08 10.99 -0.57
C LEU A 83 5.76 12.28 -1.31
N VAL A 84 4.83 12.18 -2.26
CA VAL A 84 4.29 13.31 -2.98
C VAL A 84 2.83 13.50 -2.64
N SER A 85 2.42 14.76 -2.53
CA SER A 85 1.02 15.15 -2.36
C SER A 85 0.74 16.36 -3.25
N ARG A 86 -0.35 16.31 -4.01
CA ARG A 86 -0.85 17.45 -4.81
C ARG A 86 -2.35 17.57 -4.60
N ASN A 87 -2.86 18.81 -4.61
CA ASN A 87 -4.29 19.10 -4.61
C ASN A 87 -5.08 18.37 -3.50
N GLY A 88 -4.52 18.30 -2.28
CA GLY A 88 -5.17 17.68 -1.14
C GLY A 88 -5.14 16.14 -1.13
N GLN A 89 -4.47 15.49 -2.08
CA GLN A 89 -4.28 14.03 -2.04
C GLN A 89 -3.46 13.61 -0.82
N LEU A 90 -3.78 12.44 -0.27
CA LEU A 90 -2.95 11.81 0.75
C LEU A 90 -1.51 11.60 0.21
N PRO A 91 -0.48 11.82 1.03
CA PRO A 91 0.90 11.58 0.61
C PRO A 91 1.10 10.13 0.16
N HIS A 92 1.71 9.96 -1.00
CA HIS A 92 1.92 8.65 -1.62
C HIS A 92 3.21 8.62 -2.42
N ILE A 93 3.73 7.42 -2.63
CA ILE A 93 4.84 7.10 -3.52
C ILE A 93 4.24 6.65 -4.85
N LYS A 94 4.83 7.08 -5.96
CA LYS A 94 4.46 6.64 -7.30
C LYS A 94 5.40 5.53 -7.74
N LEU A 95 4.83 4.43 -8.20
CA LEU A 95 5.53 3.23 -8.65
C LEU A 95 5.14 2.98 -10.10
N ARG A 96 6.13 2.95 -10.99
CA ARG A 96 5.96 2.65 -12.42
C ARG A 96 6.49 1.26 -12.74
N THR A 97 7.59 0.88 -12.09
CA THR A 97 8.24 -0.42 -12.28
C THR A 97 8.71 -1.01 -10.95
N LEU A 98 9.17 -2.26 -10.96
CA LEU A 98 9.62 -2.94 -9.73
C LEU A 98 10.89 -2.30 -9.16
N GLU A 99 11.69 -1.63 -9.98
CA GLU A 99 12.88 -0.88 -9.55
C GLU A 99 12.52 0.34 -8.69
N ASP A 100 11.27 0.81 -8.72
CA ASP A 100 10.80 1.83 -7.80
C ASP A 100 10.54 1.28 -6.40
N ILE A 101 10.47 -0.05 -6.21
CA ILE A 101 10.23 -0.66 -4.90
C ILE A 101 11.50 -0.58 -4.06
N ASP A 102 11.38 0.06 -2.90
CA ASP A 102 12.42 0.14 -1.89
C ASP A 102 11.87 -0.51 -0.63
N GLU A 103 12.13 -1.80 -0.45
CA GLU A 103 11.52 -2.63 0.57
C GLU A 103 11.82 -2.14 1.99
N GLU A 104 13.07 -1.76 2.26
CA GLU A 104 13.49 -1.25 3.57
C GLU A 104 12.77 0.06 3.88
N TYR A 105 12.76 0.99 2.92
CA TYR A 105 12.09 2.27 3.07
C TYR A 105 10.58 2.14 3.24
N PHE A 106 9.94 1.27 2.45
CA PHE A 106 8.49 1.09 2.52
C PHE A 106 8.07 0.40 3.83
N SER A 107 8.86 -0.56 4.29
CA SER A 107 8.67 -1.19 5.60
C SER A 107 8.79 -0.17 6.74
N ASP A 108 9.77 0.72 6.67
CA ASP A 108 9.93 1.79 7.67
C ASP A 108 8.72 2.73 7.72
N LEU A 109 8.22 3.19 6.57
CA LEU A 109 7.00 4.01 6.51
C LEU A 109 5.76 3.27 7.05
N VAL A 110 5.61 1.98 6.76
CA VAL A 110 4.51 1.16 7.29
C VAL A 110 4.60 1.08 8.82
N ARG A 111 5.78 0.82 9.39
CA ARG A 111 5.96 0.77 10.86
C ARG A 111 5.59 2.10 11.51
N GLN A 112 6.06 3.21 10.96
CA GLN A 112 5.72 4.55 11.45
C GLN A 112 4.21 4.82 11.38
N ALA A 113 3.56 4.48 10.25
CA ALA A 113 2.13 4.67 10.08
C ALA A 113 1.30 3.83 11.07
N VAL A 114 1.73 2.60 11.36
CA VAL A 114 1.12 1.74 12.38
C VAL A 114 1.25 2.35 13.78
N GLN A 115 2.46 2.82 14.13
CA GLN A 115 2.72 3.44 15.43
C GLN A 115 1.87 4.69 15.63
N LEU A 116 1.70 5.51 14.59
CA LEU A 116 0.86 6.69 14.66
C LEU A 116 -0.58 6.35 15.09
N ASN A 117 -1.16 5.26 14.60
CA ASN A 117 -2.54 4.88 14.92
C ASN A 117 -2.74 4.29 16.33
N GLN A 118 -1.67 3.96 17.05
CA GLN A 118 -1.76 3.47 18.44
C GLN A 118 -1.75 4.59 19.48
N ASN A 119 -1.43 5.83 19.07
CA ASN A 119 -1.39 7.01 19.90
C ASN A 119 -2.69 7.81 19.81
#